data_AF-A0A8B3C7I9-F1
#
_entry.id   AF-A0A8B3C7I9-F1
#
_cell.length_a   1.000
_cell.length_b   1.000
_cell.length_c   1.000
_cell.angle_alpha   90.00
_cell.angle_beta   90.00
_cell.angle_gamma   90.00
#
_symmetry.space_group_name_H-M   'P 1'
#
loop_
_entity.id
_entity.type
_entity.pdbx_description
1 polymer ?
#
loop_
_entity_poly.entity_id
_entity_poly.type
_entity_poly.pdbx_seq_one_letter_code
_entity_poly.pdbx_strand_id
1 'polypeptide(L)'
;MLSRRKITGDLLVLLTGGLLALAPAGCSVSGNAERLTWDRKPVLDHAPRFSVGEWERPQRAVLDGFLHAYQPCVIETDDSEYPYRMWFFGWIVDPTNPEYPGCDAIYHARSRDLDRWEVLCKDGSWSDDRPEDWASTLFASTDGDRHYYHAWHVGDPSVVFRDGVYYMAFSSTSKPLDGPLAGYPSGMMLCVMGATSVDGVHWHKREEPLLIAQCDSVFPPRAAAARVGDFHRPTLMWDEQQQAWKLYFDYYNASLPGNCHMGLAECRGDFRTGRFDFVHSLDEPLLDNWPNPEVVKIGTGYYCFSDPPGYAPADKTPGRFEGWDSRQLRTAFSADGRHWEKGEFIPPDPGIAACQVPQTFVCRRDGKWWLYLFYATQIGRRDNGRRYEWFREGEYNWFYDQIRYMRQEIK
;
A
#
# COMPACT_ATOMS: atom_id res chain seq x y z
N MET A 1 43.37 -15.99 -26.08
CA MET A 1 44.63 -15.24 -26.27
C MET A 1 44.59 -14.02 -25.36
N LEU A 2 45.61 -13.88 -24.50
CA LEU A 2 46.20 -12.67 -23.87
C LEU A 2 45.29 -11.51 -23.42
N SER A 3 45.39 -10.94 -22.21
CA SER A 3 46.38 -11.14 -21.14
C SER A 3 45.84 -10.67 -19.77
N ARG A 4 46.28 -11.36 -18.73
CA ARG A 4 46.24 -10.98 -17.32
C ARG A 4 47.33 -9.95 -17.03
N ARG A 5 47.06 -9.00 -16.13
CA ARG A 5 48.07 -8.47 -15.21
C ARG A 5 47.54 -8.53 -13.78
N LYS A 6 48.23 -9.36 -12.98
CA LYS A 6 48.27 -9.31 -11.52
C LYS A 6 49.09 -8.11 -11.08
N ILE A 7 48.69 -7.43 -10.01
CA ILE A 7 49.63 -6.97 -8.98
C ILE A 7 49.02 -7.29 -7.61
N THR A 8 49.80 -8.06 -6.85
CA THR A 8 49.67 -8.46 -5.44
C THR A 8 50.11 -7.33 -4.50
N GLY A 9 49.55 -7.28 -3.29
CA GLY A 9 50.13 -6.51 -2.19
C GLY A 9 49.21 -6.43 -0.98
N ASP A 10 49.49 -7.28 0.01
CA ASP A 10 48.95 -7.21 1.37
C ASP A 10 49.23 -5.86 2.03
N LEU A 11 48.26 -5.31 2.77
CA LEU A 11 48.55 -4.56 4.00
C LEU A 11 47.33 -4.53 4.94
N LEU A 12 47.43 -5.37 5.97
CA LEU A 12 46.66 -5.29 7.21
C LEU A 12 47.26 -4.16 8.07
N VAL A 13 46.47 -3.14 8.42
CA VAL A 13 46.74 -2.28 9.60
C VAL A 13 45.42 -1.98 10.30
N LEU A 14 45.21 -2.67 11.42
CA LEU A 14 44.40 -2.22 12.55
C LEU A 14 45.20 -1.16 13.29
N LEU A 15 44.64 0.02 13.56
CA LEU A 15 44.96 0.81 14.75
C LEU A 15 43.84 1.85 15.03
N THR A 16 43.23 1.63 16.18
CA THR A 16 42.47 2.50 17.07
C THR A 16 42.76 4.00 16.98
N GLY A 17 41.70 4.82 17.03
CA GLY A 17 41.80 6.25 17.33
C GLY A 17 40.44 6.93 17.35
N GLY A 18 39.87 7.13 18.54
CA GLY A 18 38.60 7.81 18.73
C GLY A 18 38.61 9.25 18.24
N LEU A 19 37.48 9.67 17.67
CA LEU A 19 37.16 11.08 17.50
C LEU A 19 36.04 11.43 18.49
N LEU A 20 36.43 12.16 19.54
CA LEU A 20 35.54 12.95 20.35
C LEU A 20 34.86 13.99 19.44
N ALA A 21 33.55 13.91 19.28
CA ALA A 21 32.73 15.05 18.88
C ALA A 21 32.40 15.85 20.15
N LEU A 22 33.06 16.99 20.30
CA LEU A 22 32.71 18.03 21.27
C LEU A 22 31.42 18.70 20.80
N ALA A 23 30.30 18.44 21.49
CA ALA A 23 29.12 19.30 21.44
C ALA A 23 29.20 20.33 22.58
N PRO A 24 28.93 21.62 22.33
CA PRO A 24 29.01 22.64 23.36
C PRO A 24 27.86 22.47 24.37
N ALA A 25 28.22 22.60 25.64
CA ALA A 25 27.29 22.61 26.76
C ALA A 25 26.45 23.90 26.78
N GLY A 26 25.17 23.74 27.12
CA GLY A 26 24.43 24.74 27.91
C GLY A 26 23.48 25.66 27.15
N CYS A 27 22.27 25.17 26.89
CA CYS A 27 21.06 25.95 27.08
C CYS A 27 19.98 25.02 27.65
N SER A 28 19.79 25.07 28.97
CA SER A 28 18.68 24.42 29.66
C SER A 28 17.39 25.14 29.30
N VAL A 29 16.53 24.50 28.51
CA VAL A 29 15.12 24.89 28.39
C VAL A 29 14.34 23.99 29.33
N SER A 30 14.12 24.47 30.54
CA SER A 30 13.05 23.97 31.41
C SER A 30 11.72 24.47 30.85
N GLY A 31 11.20 23.76 29.86
CA GLY A 31 9.81 23.84 29.44
C GLY A 31 9.17 22.51 29.76
N ASN A 32 8.06 22.53 30.49
CA ASN A 32 7.18 21.37 30.59
C ASN A 32 6.89 20.89 29.16
N ALA A 33 7.50 19.78 28.76
CA ALA A 33 7.09 19.04 27.58
C ALA A 33 5.71 18.46 27.92
N GLU A 34 4.67 19.26 27.73
CA GLU A 34 3.36 18.71 27.45
C GLU A 34 3.57 17.73 26.31
N ARG A 35 3.33 16.46 26.62
CA ARG A 35 3.36 15.34 25.70
C ARG A 35 2.34 15.68 24.62
N LEU A 36 2.79 16.26 23.50
CA LEU A 36 1.97 16.51 22.32
C LEU A 36 1.36 15.17 21.92
N THR A 37 0.11 14.97 22.29
CA THR A 37 -0.65 13.79 21.90
C THR A 37 -0.95 13.94 20.42
N TRP A 38 -0.32 13.09 19.61
CA TRP A 38 -0.45 12.99 18.15
C TRP A 38 -1.84 12.58 17.65
N ASP A 39 -2.90 12.87 18.41
CA ASP A 39 -4.28 12.56 18.04
C ASP A 39 -4.81 13.62 17.07
N ARG A 40 -4.35 13.54 15.81
CA ARG A 40 -5.00 14.19 14.65
C ARG A 40 -6.22 13.38 14.18
N LYS A 41 -6.88 12.64 15.07
CA LYS A 41 -8.08 11.85 14.77
C LYS A 41 -9.29 12.40 15.52
N PRO A 42 -10.51 12.28 14.98
CA PRO A 42 -11.70 12.73 15.67
C PRO A 42 -11.92 11.89 16.93
N VAL A 43 -12.01 12.55 18.09
CA VAL A 43 -12.42 11.93 19.35
C VAL A 43 -13.95 11.91 19.36
N LEU A 44 -14.53 10.80 18.92
CA LEU A 44 -15.97 10.53 18.96
C LEU A 44 -16.23 9.37 19.91
N ASP A 45 -17.26 9.51 20.73
CA ASP A 45 -17.75 8.49 21.68
C ASP A 45 -18.70 7.48 21.02
N HIS A 46 -18.89 7.58 19.71
CA HIS A 46 -19.76 6.74 18.91
C HIS A 46 -19.11 6.38 17.57
N ALA A 47 -19.74 5.45 16.85
CA ALA A 47 -19.37 5.09 15.49
C ALA A 47 -20.24 5.91 14.50
N PRO A 48 -19.66 6.81 13.69
CA PRO A 48 -20.42 7.55 12.67
C PRO A 48 -21.02 6.62 11.62
N ARG A 49 -22.06 7.08 10.91
CA ARG A 49 -22.66 6.32 9.79
C ARG A 49 -22.25 6.95 8.46
N PHE A 50 -21.76 6.12 7.56
CA PHE A 50 -21.42 6.50 6.19
C PHE A 50 -22.41 5.84 5.23
N SER A 51 -22.96 6.63 4.31
CA SER A 51 -24.04 6.21 3.41
C SER A 51 -23.54 6.33 1.99
N VAL A 52 -23.76 5.32 1.14
CA VAL A 52 -23.24 5.29 -0.24
C VAL A 52 -23.73 6.48 -1.07
N GLY A 53 -24.92 7.02 -0.79
CA GLY A 53 -25.47 8.18 -1.48
C GLY A 53 -24.92 9.55 -1.06
N GLU A 54 -24.08 9.63 -0.03
CA GLU A 54 -23.61 10.90 0.56
C GLU A 54 -22.15 11.25 0.21
N TRP A 55 -21.49 10.45 -0.63
CA TRP A 55 -20.10 10.72 -1.05
C TRP A 55 -20.01 11.95 -1.97
N GLU A 56 -19.21 12.93 -1.57
CA GLU A 56 -18.78 14.02 -2.44
C GLU A 56 -17.78 13.49 -3.47
N ARG A 57 -18.21 13.57 -4.75
CA ARG A 57 -17.60 13.15 -6.02
C ARG A 57 -16.76 14.15 -6.83
N PRO A 58 -15.58 14.65 -6.41
CA PRO A 58 -14.76 15.48 -7.31
C PRO A 58 -14.46 14.75 -8.62
N GLN A 59 -14.75 15.38 -9.76
CA GLN A 59 -14.58 14.74 -11.08
C GLN A 59 -13.15 14.80 -11.62
N ARG A 60 -12.23 15.46 -10.89
CA ARG A 60 -10.81 15.58 -11.27
C ARG A 60 -10.01 14.38 -10.77
N ALA A 61 -9.01 13.98 -11.56
CA ALA A 61 -7.91 13.16 -11.06
C ALA A 61 -7.06 14.01 -10.10
N VAL A 62 -6.52 13.37 -9.07
CA VAL A 62 -5.48 13.98 -8.21
C VAL A 62 -4.07 13.63 -8.70
N LEU A 63 -3.93 12.51 -9.40
CA LEU A 63 -2.75 12.10 -10.16
C LEU A 63 -3.21 11.34 -11.42
N ASP A 64 -2.59 11.63 -12.55
CA ASP A 64 -2.77 10.95 -13.83
C ASP A 64 -1.46 11.02 -14.67
N GLY A 65 -1.54 10.68 -15.96
CA GLY A 65 -0.40 10.73 -16.89
C GLY A 65 0.54 9.51 -16.85
N PHE A 66 0.43 8.66 -15.83
CA PHE A 66 1.16 7.40 -15.73
C PHE A 66 0.53 6.26 -16.58
N LEU A 67 1.28 5.19 -16.78
CA LEU A 67 0.84 3.99 -17.52
C LEU A 67 -0.11 3.10 -16.71
N HIS A 68 0.30 2.76 -15.49
CA HIS A 68 -0.42 1.82 -14.63
C HIS A 68 -0.07 2.03 -13.15
N ALA A 69 -0.76 2.91 -12.41
CA ALA A 69 -0.43 3.20 -11.01
C ALA A 69 -1.66 3.29 -10.09
N TYR A 70 -1.49 2.85 -8.83
CA TYR A 70 -2.58 2.59 -7.90
C TYR A 70 -2.11 2.46 -6.44
N GLN A 71 -3.02 2.11 -5.52
CA GLN A 71 -2.86 2.07 -4.05
C GLN A 71 -2.19 3.33 -3.46
N PRO A 72 -2.85 4.50 -3.52
CA PRO A 72 -2.34 5.72 -2.91
C PRO A 72 -2.46 5.68 -1.38
N CYS A 73 -1.36 5.63 -0.63
CA CYS A 73 -1.35 5.80 0.82
C CYS A 73 -1.07 7.24 1.22
N VAL A 74 -2.10 7.92 1.75
CA VAL A 74 -2.05 9.32 2.16
C VAL A 74 -1.95 9.47 3.66
N ILE A 75 -1.04 10.33 4.11
CA ILE A 75 -0.93 10.75 5.52
C ILE A 75 -0.76 12.27 5.64
N GLU A 76 -0.96 12.78 6.86
CA GLU A 76 -0.67 14.16 7.25
C GLU A 76 0.62 14.23 8.08
N THR A 77 1.36 15.33 7.94
CA THR A 77 2.62 15.60 8.62
C THR A 77 2.63 17.01 9.24
N ASP A 78 3.69 17.36 9.96
CA ASP A 78 3.87 18.70 10.54
C ASP A 78 4.42 19.74 9.55
N ASP A 79 4.67 19.37 8.29
CA ASP A 79 5.08 20.31 7.25
C ASP A 79 3.96 21.34 7.00
N SER A 80 4.24 22.61 7.28
CA SER A 80 3.26 23.68 7.14
C SER A 80 2.97 24.07 5.69
N GLU A 81 3.90 23.81 4.77
CA GLU A 81 3.74 24.20 3.36
C GLU A 81 3.08 23.07 2.56
N TYR A 82 3.53 21.85 2.76
CA TYR A 82 2.99 20.64 2.16
C TYR A 82 2.63 19.65 3.27
N PRO A 83 1.48 19.78 3.96
CA PRO A 83 1.16 18.90 5.08
C PRO A 83 0.91 17.44 4.67
N TYR A 84 0.55 17.19 3.41
CA TYR A 84 0.14 15.86 2.97
C TYR A 84 1.26 15.14 2.21
N ARG A 85 1.37 13.83 2.45
CA ARG A 85 2.27 12.91 1.76
C ARG A 85 1.47 11.77 1.18
N MET A 86 1.90 11.26 0.03
CA MET A 86 1.32 10.08 -0.61
C MET A 86 2.42 9.15 -1.09
N TRP A 87 2.26 7.85 -0.85
CA TRP A 87 3.01 6.81 -1.53
C TRP A 87 2.07 6.02 -2.41
N PHE A 88 2.43 5.81 -3.66
CA PHE A 88 1.65 5.01 -4.61
C PHE A 88 2.61 4.15 -5.41
N PHE A 89 2.12 3.16 -6.16
CA PHE A 89 3.00 2.25 -6.88
C PHE A 89 2.46 1.85 -8.24
N GLY A 90 3.36 1.31 -9.06
CA GLY A 90 3.02 0.72 -10.36
C GLY A 90 4.05 1.08 -11.42
N TRP A 91 3.60 1.20 -12.68
CA TRP A 91 4.41 1.50 -13.86
C TRP A 91 4.12 2.92 -14.35
N ILE A 92 5.17 3.73 -14.47
CA ILE A 92 4.98 5.17 -14.75
C ILE A 92 4.98 5.46 -16.24
N VAL A 93 6.11 5.25 -16.92
CA VAL A 93 6.22 5.49 -18.36
C VAL A 93 6.10 4.18 -19.11
N ASP A 94 7.01 3.28 -18.80
CA ASP A 94 7.18 2.00 -19.44
C ASP A 94 6.70 0.86 -18.53
N PRO A 95 6.22 -0.24 -19.13
CA PRO A 95 5.83 -1.42 -18.39
C PRO A 95 7.02 -1.97 -17.61
N THR A 96 6.77 -2.39 -16.37
CA THR A 96 7.76 -3.00 -15.49
C THR A 96 8.92 -2.09 -15.04
N ASN A 97 8.85 -0.77 -15.30
CA ASN A 97 9.85 0.23 -14.91
C ASN A 97 11.32 -0.21 -15.17
N PRO A 98 11.77 -0.26 -16.43
CA PRO A 98 13.03 -0.89 -16.82
C PRO A 98 14.29 -0.27 -16.17
N GLU A 99 14.20 0.92 -15.60
CA GLU A 99 15.30 1.55 -14.86
C GLU A 99 15.54 0.97 -13.44
N TYR A 100 14.58 0.23 -12.87
CA TYR A 100 14.67 -0.36 -11.54
C TYR A 100 14.69 -1.90 -11.62
N PRO A 101 15.36 -2.60 -10.67
CA PRO A 101 15.17 -4.02 -10.50
C PRO A 101 13.70 -4.36 -10.22
N GLY A 102 13.24 -5.48 -10.78
CA GLY A 102 11.89 -5.99 -10.56
C GLY A 102 10.90 -5.48 -11.60
N CYS A 103 9.67 -5.20 -11.18
CA CYS A 103 8.57 -4.82 -12.05
C CYS A 103 7.82 -3.60 -11.51
N ASP A 104 7.32 -3.70 -10.28
CA ASP A 104 6.63 -2.61 -9.60
C ASP A 104 7.59 -1.80 -8.71
N ALA A 105 7.30 -0.51 -8.60
CA ALA A 105 8.06 0.42 -7.78
C ALA A 105 7.13 1.43 -7.09
N ILE A 106 7.50 1.88 -5.89
CA ILE A 106 6.77 2.86 -5.08
C ILE A 106 7.34 4.25 -5.32
N TYR A 107 6.47 5.22 -5.48
CA TYR A 107 6.74 6.63 -5.74
C TYR A 107 6.22 7.47 -4.58
N HIS A 108 6.74 8.70 -4.46
CA HIS A 108 6.40 9.60 -3.37
C HIS A 108 5.90 10.94 -3.91
N ALA A 109 4.78 11.39 -3.38
CA ALA A 109 4.15 12.65 -3.74
C ALA A 109 3.81 13.48 -2.50
N ARG A 110 3.64 14.79 -2.70
CA ARG A 110 3.27 15.74 -1.65
C ARG A 110 2.13 16.65 -2.13
N SER A 111 1.34 17.15 -1.19
CA SER A 111 0.25 18.08 -1.49
C SER A 111 0.08 19.13 -0.40
N ARG A 112 -0.41 20.30 -0.83
CA ARG A 112 -0.83 21.40 0.05
C ARG A 112 -2.28 21.26 0.50
N ASP A 113 -3.11 20.60 -0.31
CA ASP A 113 -4.58 20.72 -0.25
C ASP A 113 -5.33 19.42 -0.56
N LEU A 114 -4.65 18.28 -0.68
CA LEU A 114 -5.16 16.96 -1.12
C LEU A 114 -5.65 16.91 -2.57
N ASP A 115 -5.66 18.04 -3.26
CA ASP A 115 -6.28 18.20 -4.57
C ASP A 115 -5.26 18.24 -5.70
N ARG A 116 -4.11 18.85 -5.43
CA ARG A 116 -2.97 18.92 -6.34
C ARG A 116 -1.78 18.23 -5.72
N TRP A 117 -1.15 17.35 -6.48
CA TRP A 117 -0.05 16.53 -6.01
C TRP A 117 1.15 16.72 -6.91
N GLU A 118 2.31 16.93 -6.30
CA GLU A 118 3.60 16.93 -7.00
C GLU A 118 4.33 15.64 -6.62
N VAL A 119 4.92 14.96 -7.59
CA VAL A 119 5.70 13.72 -7.40
C VAL A 119 7.19 14.05 -7.41
N LEU A 120 7.95 13.37 -6.57
CA LEU A 120 9.41 13.53 -6.49
C LEU A 120 10.09 13.12 -7.80
N CYS A 121 10.95 13.98 -8.32
CA CYS A 121 11.72 13.77 -9.54
C CYS A 121 13.14 13.25 -9.26
N LYS A 122 13.77 12.69 -10.31
CA LYS A 122 15.13 12.12 -10.31
C LYS A 122 16.22 13.12 -9.91
N ASP A 123 16.00 14.41 -10.16
CA ASP A 123 16.91 15.50 -9.79
C ASP A 123 16.64 16.07 -8.38
N GLY A 124 15.66 15.50 -7.65
CA GLY A 124 15.21 15.98 -6.35
C GLY A 124 14.19 17.12 -6.40
N SER A 125 13.79 17.57 -7.59
CA SER A 125 12.67 18.50 -7.76
C SER A 125 11.31 17.79 -7.62
N TRP A 126 10.23 18.55 -7.78
CA TRP A 126 8.86 18.04 -7.70
C TRP A 126 8.09 18.47 -8.94
N SER A 127 7.31 17.57 -9.53
CA SER A 127 6.50 17.85 -10.74
C SER A 127 5.14 17.20 -10.65
N ASP A 128 4.12 17.85 -11.20
CA ASP A 128 2.75 17.35 -11.32
C ASP A 128 2.38 16.89 -12.74
N ASP A 129 3.27 17.10 -13.72
CA ASP A 129 2.97 16.99 -15.16
C ASP A 129 4.03 16.25 -15.99
N ARG A 130 5.13 15.78 -15.38
CA ARG A 130 6.25 15.09 -16.06
C ARG A 130 6.54 13.69 -15.49
N PRO A 131 5.69 12.69 -15.79
CA PRO A 131 5.88 11.32 -15.30
C PRO A 131 7.24 10.71 -15.65
N GLU A 132 7.86 11.10 -16.76
CA GLU A 132 9.18 10.65 -17.19
C GLU A 132 10.32 11.04 -16.24
N ASP A 133 10.13 12.12 -15.49
CA ASP A 133 11.11 12.64 -14.54
C ASP A 133 10.92 12.04 -13.14
N TRP A 134 9.80 11.35 -12.87
CA TRP A 134 9.50 10.82 -11.54
C TRP A 134 10.50 9.74 -11.08
N ALA A 135 10.82 9.76 -9.79
CA ALA A 135 11.76 8.84 -9.16
C ALA A 135 11.04 7.90 -8.19
N SER A 136 11.40 6.61 -8.26
CA SER A 136 10.98 5.65 -7.25
C SER A 136 11.75 5.88 -5.95
N THR A 137 11.06 5.70 -4.83
CA THR A 137 11.62 5.74 -3.47
C THR A 137 11.81 4.35 -2.87
N LEU A 138 11.14 3.32 -3.41
CA LEU A 138 11.29 1.94 -3.00
C LEU A 138 10.99 1.00 -4.19
N PHE A 139 11.92 0.14 -4.54
CA PHE A 139 11.81 -0.84 -5.65
C PHE A 139 12.42 -2.18 -5.24
N ALA A 140 12.42 -3.21 -6.08
CA ALA A 140 12.92 -4.55 -5.71
C ALA A 140 14.42 -4.57 -5.36
N SER A 141 14.86 -5.63 -4.67
CA SER A 141 16.29 -5.80 -4.32
C SER A 141 17.15 -5.99 -5.56
N THR A 142 18.35 -5.41 -5.53
CA THR A 142 19.42 -5.68 -6.50
C THR A 142 20.07 -7.05 -6.29
N ASP A 143 19.93 -7.64 -5.10
CA ASP A 143 20.36 -9.01 -4.75
C ASP A 143 19.12 -9.88 -4.50
N GLY A 144 18.38 -10.15 -5.58
CA GLY A 144 17.12 -10.89 -5.53
C GLY A 144 17.28 -12.39 -5.25
N ASP A 145 18.49 -12.94 -5.31
CA ASP A 145 18.72 -14.35 -4.98
C ASP A 145 18.91 -14.53 -3.47
N ARG A 146 19.61 -13.61 -2.81
CA ARG A 146 19.70 -13.57 -1.35
C ARG A 146 18.39 -13.15 -0.69
N HIS A 147 17.66 -12.22 -1.31
CA HIS A 147 16.44 -11.66 -0.77
C HIS A 147 15.24 -11.94 -1.69
N TYR A 148 14.98 -13.23 -1.91
CA TYR A 148 13.97 -13.68 -2.86
C TYR A 148 12.57 -13.16 -2.57
N TYR A 149 12.21 -12.84 -1.33
CA TYR A 149 10.88 -12.35 -0.97
C TYR A 149 10.61 -10.88 -1.37
N HIS A 150 11.62 -10.14 -1.84
CA HIS A 150 11.42 -8.80 -2.41
C HIS A 150 12.19 -8.56 -3.71
N ALA A 151 12.16 -9.57 -4.58
CA ALA A 151 12.98 -9.65 -5.79
C ALA A 151 12.26 -9.23 -7.08
N TRP A 152 10.94 -9.00 -7.04
CA TRP A 152 10.18 -8.68 -8.26
C TRP A 152 9.16 -7.54 -8.09
N HIS A 153 8.00 -7.77 -7.49
CA HIS A 153 7.05 -6.69 -7.20
C HIS A 153 7.33 -6.08 -5.83
N VAL A 154 7.33 -4.75 -5.75
CA VAL A 154 7.39 -3.95 -4.52
C VAL A 154 6.33 -2.87 -4.64
N GLY A 155 5.29 -2.95 -3.81
CA GLY A 155 4.10 -2.14 -4.01
C GLY A 155 3.18 -2.13 -2.80
N ASP A 156 2.00 -1.58 -2.97
CA ASP A 156 0.97 -1.49 -1.93
C ASP A 156 1.42 -0.89 -0.61
N PRO A 157 1.95 0.35 -0.64
CA PRO A 157 2.37 0.99 0.58
C PRO A 157 1.18 1.18 1.53
N SER A 158 1.39 0.93 2.81
CA SER A 158 0.56 1.41 3.91
C SER A 158 1.46 1.98 4.99
N VAL A 159 1.33 3.28 5.22
CA VAL A 159 2.29 4.09 5.97
C VAL A 159 1.62 4.66 7.22
N VAL A 160 2.33 4.55 8.34
CA VAL A 160 2.01 5.23 9.61
C VAL A 160 3.19 6.12 9.97
N PHE A 161 2.92 7.39 10.29
CA PHE A 161 3.92 8.30 10.86
C PHE A 161 3.73 8.39 12.37
N ARG A 162 4.80 8.11 13.13
CA ARG A 162 4.80 8.14 14.60
C ARG A 162 6.18 8.46 15.13
N ASP A 163 6.24 9.36 16.11
CA ASP A 163 7.48 9.76 16.79
C ASP A 163 8.60 10.17 15.82
N GLY A 164 8.27 10.92 14.76
CA GLY A 164 9.23 11.40 13.76
C GLY A 164 9.70 10.35 12.76
N VAL A 165 9.09 9.15 12.75
CA VAL A 165 9.46 8.04 11.88
C VAL A 165 8.26 7.59 11.05
N TYR A 166 8.48 7.37 9.76
CA TYR A 166 7.56 6.70 8.86
C TYR A 166 7.78 5.19 8.93
N TYR A 167 6.71 4.44 9.12
CA TYR A 167 6.68 2.97 9.10
C TYR A 167 5.80 2.53 7.94
N MET A 168 6.34 1.76 7.02
CA MET A 168 5.62 1.24 5.85
C MET A 168 5.52 -0.27 5.94
N ALA A 169 4.31 -0.81 5.88
CA ALA A 169 4.07 -2.16 5.41
C ALA A 169 3.81 -2.10 3.90
N PHE A 170 4.36 -3.05 3.14
CA PHE A 170 4.19 -3.07 1.69
C PHE A 170 4.19 -4.51 1.17
N SER A 171 3.46 -4.74 0.09
CA SER A 171 3.46 -6.02 -0.60
C SER A 171 4.79 -6.27 -1.31
N SER A 172 5.26 -7.51 -1.28
CA SER A 172 6.42 -7.89 -2.08
C SER A 172 6.40 -9.33 -2.55
N THR A 173 7.08 -9.60 -3.68
CA THR A 173 7.07 -10.92 -4.30
C THR A 173 8.44 -11.44 -4.67
N SER A 174 8.48 -12.77 -4.82
CA SER A 174 9.54 -13.44 -5.57
C SER A 174 9.50 -13.12 -7.05
N LYS A 175 10.61 -13.45 -7.72
CA LYS A 175 10.61 -13.65 -9.17
C LYS A 175 9.53 -14.66 -9.56
N PRO A 176 9.00 -14.60 -10.80
CA PRO A 176 8.12 -15.62 -11.34
C PRO A 176 8.69 -17.03 -11.14
N LEU A 177 7.84 -17.97 -10.75
CA LEU A 177 8.19 -19.38 -10.67
C LEU A 177 8.28 -19.99 -12.08
N ASP A 178 9.08 -21.05 -12.20
CA ASP A 178 9.22 -21.82 -13.43
C ASP A 178 7.97 -22.68 -13.68
N GLY A 179 6.92 -22.03 -14.18
CA GLY A 179 5.65 -22.64 -14.54
C GLY A 179 4.66 -22.80 -13.38
N PRO A 180 3.48 -23.36 -13.65
CA PRO A 180 2.43 -23.51 -12.64
C PRO A 180 2.86 -24.43 -11.49
N LEU A 181 2.62 -23.97 -10.26
CA LEU A 181 2.91 -24.73 -9.04
C LEU A 181 1.67 -24.81 -8.16
N ALA A 182 1.28 -26.03 -7.74
CA ALA A 182 0.10 -26.22 -6.90
C ALA A 182 0.22 -25.43 -5.58
N GLY A 183 -0.80 -24.63 -5.27
CA GLY A 183 -0.81 -23.71 -4.12
C GLY A 183 -0.33 -22.29 -4.39
N TYR A 184 0.14 -22.00 -5.61
CA TYR A 184 0.68 -20.70 -6.01
C TYR A 184 -0.09 -20.18 -7.24
N PRO A 185 -1.34 -19.71 -7.08
CA PRO A 185 -2.18 -19.28 -8.19
C PRO A 185 -1.58 -18.09 -8.96
N SER A 186 -0.82 -17.24 -8.27
CA SER A 186 -0.10 -16.08 -8.85
C SER A 186 1.16 -16.47 -9.63
N GLY A 187 1.63 -17.73 -9.51
CA GLY A 187 2.94 -18.13 -10.03
C GLY A 187 4.11 -17.44 -9.32
N MET A 188 3.90 -16.87 -8.14
CA MET A 188 4.91 -16.20 -7.32
C MET A 188 4.68 -16.49 -5.84
N MET A 189 5.67 -16.22 -5.00
CA MET A 189 5.49 -16.12 -3.55
C MET A 189 5.22 -14.66 -3.21
N LEU A 190 4.16 -14.39 -2.45
CA LEU A 190 3.80 -13.05 -1.99
C LEU A 190 3.92 -12.99 -0.47
N CYS A 191 4.46 -11.88 0.01
CA CYS A 191 4.66 -11.60 1.42
C CYS A 191 4.39 -10.11 1.70
N VAL A 192 4.26 -9.77 2.98
CA VAL A 192 4.25 -8.38 3.42
C VAL A 192 5.61 -8.05 4.03
N MET A 193 6.28 -7.06 3.48
CA MET A 193 7.55 -6.52 3.97
C MET A 193 7.33 -5.25 4.79
N GLY A 194 8.34 -4.90 5.60
CA GLY A 194 8.35 -3.66 6.38
C GLY A 194 9.53 -2.76 5.98
N ALA A 195 9.34 -1.44 6.05
CA ALA A 195 10.42 -0.46 5.92
C ALA A 195 10.20 0.74 6.85
N THR A 196 11.29 1.43 7.20
CA THR A 196 11.23 2.68 7.97
C THR A 196 11.98 3.80 7.28
N SER A 197 11.51 5.03 7.44
CA SER A 197 12.15 6.24 6.94
C SER A 197 12.01 7.39 7.94
N VAL A 198 12.92 8.36 7.89
CA VAL A 198 12.83 9.62 8.66
C VAL A 198 12.38 10.81 7.81
N ASP A 199 12.38 10.66 6.49
CA ASP A 199 12.04 11.72 5.53
C ASP A 199 10.95 11.32 4.51
N GLY A 200 10.52 10.06 4.54
CA GLY A 200 9.53 9.51 3.61
C GLY A 200 10.06 9.19 2.21
N VAL A 201 11.35 9.43 1.96
CA VAL A 201 12.01 9.26 0.66
C VAL A 201 13.03 8.13 0.72
N HIS A 202 13.90 8.13 1.73
CA HIS A 202 14.94 7.13 1.89
C HIS A 202 14.48 6.06 2.87
N TRP A 203 14.29 4.84 2.37
CA TRP A 203 13.70 3.75 3.13
C TRP A 203 14.71 2.68 3.50
N HIS A 204 14.66 2.25 4.77
CA HIS A 204 15.38 1.09 5.27
C HIS A 204 14.42 -0.08 5.40
N LYS A 205 14.50 -1.05 4.48
CA LYS A 205 13.72 -2.28 4.54
C LYS A 205 14.18 -3.15 5.71
N ARG A 206 13.24 -3.88 6.30
CA ARG A 206 13.55 -4.99 7.21
C ARG A 206 14.31 -6.07 6.45
N GLU A 207 15.16 -6.79 7.16
CA GLU A 207 15.78 -7.99 6.61
C GLU A 207 14.74 -9.08 6.38
N GLU A 208 13.84 -9.32 7.35
CA GLU A 208 12.79 -10.34 7.25
C GLU A 208 11.40 -9.73 6.96
N PRO A 209 10.51 -10.48 6.27
CA PRO A 209 9.11 -10.08 6.09
C PRO A 209 8.37 -9.84 7.40
N LEU A 210 7.39 -8.92 7.38
CA LEU A 210 6.39 -8.82 8.44
C LEU A 210 5.52 -10.09 8.47
N LEU A 211 5.09 -10.55 7.29
CA LEU A 211 4.29 -11.77 7.12
C LEU A 211 4.80 -12.56 5.91
N ILE A 212 5.01 -13.85 6.08
CA ILE A 212 5.32 -14.81 5.01
C ILE A 212 4.73 -16.17 5.38
N ALA A 213 4.23 -16.93 4.40
CA ALA A 213 3.70 -18.26 4.69
C ALA A 213 4.82 -19.18 5.17
N GLN A 214 4.52 -20.09 6.10
CA GLN A 214 5.56 -20.98 6.65
C GLN A 214 6.22 -21.86 5.57
N CYS A 215 5.43 -22.30 4.58
CA CYS A 215 5.92 -23.07 3.43
C CYS A 215 6.77 -22.24 2.45
N ASP A 216 6.77 -20.91 2.60
CA ASP A 216 7.47 -19.95 1.75
C ASP A 216 8.83 -19.52 2.34
N SER A 217 9.30 -20.22 3.39
CA SER A 217 10.60 -19.97 4.03
C SER A 217 11.82 -20.39 3.21
N VAL A 218 11.62 -20.95 2.01
CA VAL A 218 12.68 -21.35 1.07
C VAL A 218 12.29 -21.01 -0.37
N PHE A 219 13.28 -20.70 -1.21
CA PHE A 219 13.11 -20.46 -2.64
C PHE A 219 14.03 -21.38 -3.48
N PRO A 220 13.54 -22.01 -4.56
CA PRO A 220 12.15 -22.04 -4.98
C PRO A 220 11.26 -22.81 -3.99
N PRO A 221 9.97 -22.46 -3.88
CA PRO A 221 9.05 -23.13 -2.98
C PRO A 221 8.71 -24.54 -3.47
N ARG A 222 8.17 -25.36 -2.55
CA ARG A 222 7.58 -26.67 -2.90
C ARG A 222 6.08 -26.54 -3.12
N ALA A 223 5.54 -27.40 -3.98
CA ALA A 223 4.10 -27.53 -4.18
C ALA A 223 3.37 -27.77 -2.85
N ALA A 224 2.28 -27.04 -2.64
CA ALA A 224 1.49 -27.08 -1.42
C ALA A 224 0.01 -26.84 -1.74
N ALA A 225 -0.72 -27.89 -2.13
CA ALA A 225 -2.09 -27.75 -2.61
C ALA A 225 -3.08 -27.15 -1.59
N ALA A 226 -2.83 -27.34 -0.30
CA ALA A 226 -3.62 -26.74 0.80
C ALA A 226 -2.96 -25.48 1.38
N ARG A 227 -2.13 -24.78 0.59
CA ARG A 227 -1.40 -23.60 1.05
C ARG A 227 -2.36 -22.49 1.48
N VAL A 228 -2.04 -21.92 2.64
CA VAL A 228 -2.52 -20.62 3.10
C VAL A 228 -1.35 -19.66 2.98
N GLY A 229 -1.52 -18.61 2.18
CA GLY A 229 -0.43 -17.70 1.86
C GLY A 229 -0.88 -16.59 0.94
N ASP A 230 0.02 -16.15 0.08
CA ASP A 230 -0.17 -14.98 -0.78
C ASP A 230 -0.58 -13.71 0.01
N PHE A 231 0.15 -13.43 1.10
CA PHE A 231 -0.12 -12.27 1.95
C PHE A 231 0.23 -10.99 1.20
N HIS A 232 -0.76 -10.11 1.01
CA HIS A 232 -0.62 -8.91 0.19
C HIS A 232 -1.53 -7.78 0.68
N ARG A 233 -1.42 -6.60 0.05
CA ARG A 233 -2.29 -5.42 0.24
C ARG A 233 -2.46 -5.04 1.72
N PRO A 234 -1.35 -4.73 2.42
CA PRO A 234 -1.42 -4.45 3.84
C PRO A 234 -2.17 -3.16 4.14
N THR A 235 -2.93 -3.14 5.22
CA THR A 235 -3.28 -1.93 5.97
C THR A 235 -2.59 -1.95 7.32
N LEU A 236 -1.63 -1.05 7.50
CA LEU A 236 -0.92 -0.85 8.75
C LEU A 236 -1.61 0.20 9.61
N MET A 237 -1.81 -0.12 10.89
CA MET A 237 -2.36 0.80 11.88
C MET A 237 -1.61 0.65 13.19
N TRP A 238 -1.38 1.76 13.89
CA TRP A 238 -1.01 1.73 15.29
C TRP A 238 -2.27 1.89 16.15
N ASP A 239 -2.54 0.91 17.02
CA ASP A 239 -3.62 0.96 17.99
C ASP A 239 -3.09 1.53 19.31
N GLU A 240 -3.39 2.80 19.57
CA GLU A 240 -2.97 3.50 20.79
C GLU A 240 -3.54 2.88 22.08
N GLN A 241 -4.73 2.28 22.04
CA GLN A 241 -5.33 1.68 23.23
C GLN A 241 -4.64 0.36 23.59
N GLN A 242 -4.30 -0.42 22.58
CA GLN A 242 -3.66 -1.73 22.77
C GLN A 242 -2.13 -1.66 22.79
N GLN A 243 -1.56 -0.51 22.42
CA GLN A 243 -0.13 -0.29 22.20
C GLN A 243 0.45 -1.38 21.30
N ALA A 244 -0.18 -1.57 20.14
CA ALA A 244 0.16 -2.62 19.20
C ALA A 244 0.02 -2.15 17.76
N TRP A 245 0.90 -2.65 16.90
CA TRP A 245 0.71 -2.62 15.46
C TRP A 245 -0.38 -3.61 15.08
N LYS A 246 -1.34 -3.17 14.27
CA LYS A 246 -2.34 -3.98 13.59
C LYS A 246 -2.02 -3.97 12.11
N LEU A 247 -2.05 -5.15 11.50
CA LEU A 247 -1.81 -5.34 10.08
C LEU A 247 -2.96 -6.16 9.53
N TYR A 248 -3.90 -5.49 8.87
CA TYR A 248 -4.88 -6.17 8.02
C TYR A 248 -4.23 -6.44 6.67
N PHE A 249 -4.61 -7.53 6.02
CA PHE A 249 -4.04 -7.95 4.74
C PHE A 249 -5.02 -8.85 4.02
N ASP A 250 -4.89 -8.97 2.70
CA ASP A 250 -5.54 -10.06 1.98
C ASP A 250 -4.62 -11.26 1.80
N TYR A 251 -5.24 -12.44 1.66
CA TYR A 251 -4.54 -13.70 1.51
C TYR A 251 -5.36 -14.72 0.72
N TYR A 252 -4.67 -15.71 0.18
CA TYR A 252 -5.27 -16.87 -0.47
C TYR A 252 -5.27 -18.08 0.47
N ASN A 253 -6.40 -18.78 0.53
CA ASN A 253 -6.51 -20.09 1.18
C ASN A 253 -7.13 -21.06 0.17
N ALA A 254 -6.34 -22.02 -0.30
CA ALA A 254 -6.77 -22.98 -1.32
C ALA A 254 -7.94 -23.88 -0.89
N SER A 255 -8.23 -23.93 0.42
CA SER A 255 -9.31 -24.76 0.98
C SER A 255 -10.62 -23.99 1.16
N LEU A 256 -10.63 -22.66 0.94
CA LEU A 256 -11.81 -21.81 1.07
C LEU A 256 -12.39 -21.43 -0.30
N PRO A 257 -13.72 -21.25 -0.42
CA PRO A 257 -14.32 -20.74 -1.63
C PRO A 257 -14.05 -19.24 -1.80
N GLY A 258 -13.85 -18.80 -3.04
CA GLY A 258 -13.52 -17.41 -3.36
C GLY A 258 -12.08 -17.26 -3.80
N ASN A 259 -11.60 -16.01 -3.87
CA ASN A 259 -10.24 -15.70 -4.31
C ASN A 259 -9.39 -15.20 -3.13
N CYS A 260 -9.57 -13.94 -2.73
CA CYS A 260 -8.80 -13.35 -1.63
C CYS A 260 -9.68 -13.15 -0.39
N HIS A 261 -9.12 -13.36 0.79
CA HIS A 261 -9.80 -13.21 2.07
C HIS A 261 -9.07 -12.19 2.94
N MET A 262 -9.76 -11.55 3.88
CA MET A 262 -9.14 -10.61 4.82
C MET A 262 -8.67 -11.31 6.09
N GLY A 263 -7.41 -11.09 6.47
CA GLY A 263 -6.80 -11.52 7.72
C GLY A 263 -6.33 -10.36 8.59
N LEU A 264 -5.93 -10.67 9.83
CA LEU A 264 -5.33 -9.72 10.78
C LEU A 264 -4.15 -10.36 11.54
N ALA A 265 -3.04 -9.63 11.57
CA ALA A 265 -1.90 -9.90 12.42
C ALA A 265 -1.62 -8.71 13.35
N GLU A 266 -1.06 -9.00 14.52
CA GLU A 266 -0.70 -7.97 15.51
C GLU A 266 0.77 -8.11 15.95
N CYS A 267 1.41 -6.97 16.23
CA CYS A 267 2.75 -6.92 16.83
C CYS A 267 2.75 -5.93 18.01
N ARG A 268 3.02 -6.44 19.22
CA ARG A 268 3.19 -5.62 20.45
C ARG A 268 4.62 -5.12 20.65
N GLY A 269 5.55 -5.53 19.78
CA GLY A 269 6.97 -5.16 19.84
C GLY A 269 7.35 -3.99 18.94
N ASP A 270 8.65 -3.77 18.78
CA ASP A 270 9.20 -2.82 17.80
C ASP A 270 8.86 -3.28 16.38
N PHE A 271 8.45 -2.36 15.51
CA PHE A 271 8.08 -2.67 14.12
C PHE A 271 9.20 -3.33 13.32
N ARG A 272 10.47 -2.96 13.57
CA ARG A 272 11.63 -3.40 12.79
C ARG A 272 12.12 -4.79 13.17
N THR A 273 11.91 -5.20 14.42
CA THR A 273 12.44 -6.47 14.95
C THR A 273 11.37 -7.41 15.48
N GLY A 274 10.17 -6.89 15.75
CA GLY A 274 9.05 -7.65 16.28
C GLY A 274 8.44 -8.60 15.24
N ARG A 275 7.73 -9.60 15.75
CA ARG A 275 6.97 -10.56 14.94
C ARG A 275 5.52 -10.12 14.89
N PHE A 276 4.94 -10.20 13.70
CA PHE A 276 3.50 -10.04 13.51
C PHE A 276 2.87 -11.43 13.56
N ASP A 277 2.04 -11.66 14.57
CA ASP A 277 1.38 -12.94 14.81
C ASP A 277 -0.09 -12.85 14.41
N PHE A 278 -0.60 -13.87 13.71
CA PHE A 278 -2.04 -13.96 13.42
C PHE A 278 -2.83 -14.06 14.72
N VAL A 279 -3.91 -13.29 14.83
CA VAL A 279 -4.75 -13.24 16.04
C VAL A 279 -6.09 -13.94 15.86
N HIS A 280 -6.24 -14.68 14.76
CA HIS A 280 -7.35 -15.57 14.44
C HIS A 280 -6.86 -16.69 13.52
N SER A 281 -7.69 -17.72 13.30
CA SER A 281 -7.39 -18.74 12.30
C SER A 281 -7.60 -18.21 10.89
N LEU A 282 -6.66 -18.44 9.98
CA LEU A 282 -6.82 -18.11 8.56
C LEU A 282 -7.72 -19.10 7.80
N ASP A 283 -8.23 -20.14 8.46
CA ASP A 283 -9.34 -20.95 7.95
C ASP A 283 -10.71 -20.29 8.22
N GLU A 284 -10.74 -19.30 9.10
CA GLU A 284 -11.92 -18.50 9.45
C GLU A 284 -11.61 -17.02 9.15
N PRO A 285 -11.74 -16.59 7.88
CA PRO A 285 -11.37 -15.24 7.47
C PRO A 285 -12.24 -14.20 8.18
N LEU A 286 -11.68 -13.01 8.41
CA LEU A 286 -12.45 -11.89 8.97
C LEU A 286 -13.56 -11.45 8.00
N LEU A 287 -13.24 -11.46 6.70
CA LEU A 287 -14.16 -11.30 5.59
C LEU A 287 -13.74 -12.21 4.44
N ASP A 288 -14.67 -12.99 3.90
CA ASP A 288 -14.45 -13.81 2.71
C ASP A 288 -14.58 -13.00 1.41
N ASN A 289 -13.78 -13.36 0.40
CA ASN A 289 -13.80 -12.72 -0.92
C ASN A 289 -13.68 -11.19 -0.83
N TRP A 290 -12.64 -10.73 -0.12
CA TRP A 290 -12.42 -9.34 0.30
C TRP A 290 -10.97 -8.89 0.01
N PRO A 291 -10.61 -8.67 -1.27
CA PRO A 291 -9.27 -8.22 -1.67
C PRO A 291 -9.02 -6.75 -1.29
N ASN A 292 -7.76 -6.32 -1.31
CA ASN A 292 -7.37 -4.92 -1.09
C ASN A 292 -8.03 -4.27 0.16
N PRO A 293 -7.98 -4.92 1.36
CA PRO A 293 -8.65 -4.38 2.54
C PRO A 293 -7.96 -3.10 2.99
N GLU A 294 -8.73 -2.01 3.04
CA GLU A 294 -8.35 -0.73 3.62
C GLU A 294 -9.15 -0.48 4.89
N VAL A 295 -8.49 -0.44 6.04
CA VAL A 295 -9.15 -0.34 7.35
C VAL A 295 -8.81 0.96 8.07
N VAL A 296 -9.84 1.67 8.52
CA VAL A 296 -9.72 2.87 9.37
C VAL A 296 -10.56 2.76 10.63
N LYS A 297 -10.02 3.26 11.74
CA LYS A 297 -10.74 3.43 13.00
C LYS A 297 -11.20 4.89 13.12
N ILE A 298 -12.50 5.11 13.28
CA ILE A 298 -13.12 6.44 13.45
C ILE A 298 -14.08 6.38 14.63
N GLY A 299 -13.84 7.20 15.65
CA GLY A 299 -14.58 7.10 16.90
C GLY A 299 -14.42 5.72 17.55
N THR A 300 -15.55 5.08 17.87
CA THR A 300 -15.57 3.73 18.44
C THR A 300 -15.66 2.62 17.40
N GLY A 301 -15.74 2.94 16.10
CA GLY A 301 -15.97 1.97 15.02
C GLY A 301 -14.76 1.76 14.12
N TYR A 302 -14.72 0.59 13.48
CA TYR A 302 -13.82 0.28 12.36
C TYR A 302 -14.62 0.21 11.07
N TYR A 303 -14.06 0.79 10.03
CA TYR A 303 -14.60 0.80 8.68
C TYR A 303 -13.57 0.18 7.76
N CYS A 304 -14.04 -0.72 6.90
CA CYS A 304 -13.21 -1.36 5.90
C CYS A 304 -13.77 -1.08 4.51
N PHE A 305 -12.87 -0.77 3.59
CA PHE A 305 -13.15 -0.64 2.18
C PHE A 305 -12.37 -1.71 1.42
N SER A 306 -12.97 -2.22 0.36
CA SER A 306 -12.38 -3.23 -0.53
C SER A 306 -12.99 -3.05 -1.92
N ASP A 307 -12.55 -3.83 -2.89
CA ASP A 307 -13.10 -3.89 -4.24
C ASP A 307 -13.39 -5.33 -4.69
N PRO A 308 -14.27 -6.05 -3.96
CA PRO A 308 -14.56 -7.45 -4.24
C PRO A 308 -15.34 -7.61 -5.55
N PRO A 309 -15.28 -8.81 -6.19
CA PRO A 309 -16.11 -9.10 -7.35
C PRO A 309 -17.60 -9.22 -6.95
N GLY A 310 -18.47 -9.19 -7.96
CA GLY A 310 -19.92 -9.36 -7.79
C GLY A 310 -20.73 -8.06 -7.87
N TYR A 311 -20.10 -6.95 -8.26
CA TYR A 311 -20.83 -5.75 -8.66
C TYR A 311 -21.53 -5.98 -10.00
N ALA A 312 -22.83 -5.71 -10.04
CA ALA A 312 -23.62 -5.78 -11.26
C ALA A 312 -24.45 -4.49 -11.37
N PRO A 313 -24.16 -3.61 -12.35
CA PRO A 313 -24.99 -2.43 -12.57
C PRO A 313 -26.41 -2.83 -13.02
N ALA A 314 -27.36 -1.92 -12.81
CA ALA A 314 -28.79 -2.19 -13.01
C ALA A 314 -29.16 -2.53 -14.47
N ASP A 315 -28.35 -2.09 -15.45
CA ASP A 315 -28.48 -2.33 -16.88
C ASP A 315 -27.75 -3.63 -17.30
N LYS A 316 -28.20 -4.75 -16.74
CA LYS A 316 -27.61 -6.07 -17.01
C LYS A 316 -27.65 -6.43 -18.49
N THR A 317 -26.47 -6.56 -19.12
CA THR A 317 -26.28 -7.44 -20.28
C THR A 317 -25.59 -8.71 -19.78
N PRO A 318 -26.24 -9.90 -19.82
CA PRO A 318 -25.62 -11.17 -19.42
C PRO A 318 -24.31 -11.41 -20.18
N GLY A 319 -23.25 -11.85 -19.48
CA GLY A 319 -21.93 -12.15 -20.07
C GLY A 319 -20.95 -10.97 -20.20
N ARG A 320 -21.31 -9.77 -19.73
CA ARG A 320 -20.45 -8.56 -19.85
C ARG A 320 -19.70 -8.17 -18.56
N PHE A 321 -19.87 -8.89 -17.45
CA PHE A 321 -19.34 -8.51 -16.13
C PHE A 321 -18.81 -9.72 -15.35
N GLU A 322 -17.70 -10.29 -15.82
CA GLU A 322 -16.97 -11.37 -15.12
C GLU A 322 -15.51 -10.95 -14.89
N GLY A 323 -14.88 -11.47 -13.84
CA GLY A 323 -13.49 -11.12 -13.50
C GLY A 323 -13.34 -9.65 -13.10
N TRP A 324 -12.37 -8.96 -13.69
CA TRP A 324 -12.03 -7.56 -13.40
C TRP A 324 -13.22 -6.60 -13.56
N ASP A 325 -14.05 -6.81 -14.57
CA ASP A 325 -15.23 -6.00 -14.88
C ASP A 325 -16.31 -6.03 -13.78
N SER A 326 -16.25 -7.01 -12.88
CA SER A 326 -17.21 -7.19 -11.78
C SER A 326 -16.74 -6.64 -10.43
N ARG A 327 -15.50 -6.14 -10.34
CA ARG A 327 -14.91 -5.63 -9.11
C ARG A 327 -15.21 -4.16 -8.92
N GLN A 328 -15.67 -3.79 -7.74
CA GLN A 328 -16.02 -2.40 -7.41
C GLN A 328 -15.91 -2.15 -5.92
N LEU A 329 -15.59 -0.90 -5.54
CA LEU A 329 -15.57 -0.45 -4.15
C LEU A 329 -16.79 -0.93 -3.33
N ARG A 330 -16.54 -1.45 -2.14
CA ARG A 330 -17.55 -1.93 -1.19
C ARG A 330 -17.14 -1.60 0.24
N THR A 331 -18.13 -1.35 1.08
CA THR A 331 -17.91 -1.03 2.51
C THR A 331 -18.13 -2.25 3.41
N ALA A 332 -17.50 -2.24 4.58
CA ALA A 332 -17.82 -3.10 5.71
C ALA A 332 -17.60 -2.35 7.03
N PHE A 333 -18.30 -2.77 8.07
CA PHE A 333 -18.23 -2.17 9.40
C PHE A 333 -17.93 -3.22 10.47
N SER A 334 -17.18 -2.82 11.49
CA SER A 334 -16.95 -3.62 12.69
C SER A 334 -16.89 -2.76 13.93
N ALA A 335 -17.48 -3.22 15.03
CA ALA A 335 -17.39 -2.57 16.33
C ALA A 335 -16.06 -2.87 17.06
N ASP A 336 -15.37 -3.96 16.71
CA ASP A 336 -14.18 -4.44 17.42
C ASP A 336 -12.95 -4.67 16.53
N GLY A 337 -13.11 -4.52 15.21
CA GLY A 337 -12.09 -4.77 14.20
C GLY A 337 -11.91 -6.26 13.86
N ARG A 338 -12.77 -7.14 14.36
CA ARG A 338 -12.69 -8.61 14.17
C ARG A 338 -13.97 -9.18 13.57
N HIS A 339 -15.13 -8.75 14.04
CA HIS A 339 -16.42 -9.20 13.52
C HIS A 339 -16.96 -8.16 12.56
N TRP A 340 -17.08 -8.51 11.29
CA TRP A 340 -17.38 -7.57 10.21
C TRP A 340 -18.73 -7.84 9.55
N GLU A 341 -19.44 -6.76 9.27
CA GLU A 341 -20.67 -6.78 8.48
C GLU A 341 -20.41 -6.14 7.11
N LYS A 342 -20.61 -6.91 6.03
CA LYS A 342 -20.47 -6.39 4.66
C LYS A 342 -21.61 -5.41 4.35
N GLY A 343 -21.23 -4.19 3.98
CA GLY A 343 -22.13 -3.16 3.49
C GLY A 343 -22.38 -3.23 1.99
N GLU A 344 -22.79 -2.10 1.44
CA GLU A 344 -23.18 -1.91 0.04
C GLU A 344 -21.97 -1.64 -0.86
N PHE A 345 -22.13 -1.93 -2.15
CA PHE A 345 -21.20 -1.47 -3.17
C PHE A 345 -21.37 0.04 -3.40
N ILE A 346 -20.25 0.73 -3.55
CA ILE A 346 -20.20 2.13 -3.99
C ILE A 346 -20.13 2.14 -5.51
N PRO A 347 -21.07 2.76 -6.25
CA PRO A 347 -21.04 2.74 -7.71
C PRO A 347 -19.81 3.48 -8.26
N PRO A 348 -19.30 3.09 -9.44
CA PRO A 348 -18.16 3.75 -10.06
C PRO A 348 -18.47 5.20 -10.40
N ASP A 349 -17.43 5.99 -10.62
CA ASP A 349 -17.60 7.37 -11.09
C ASP A 349 -18.24 7.40 -12.49
N PRO A 350 -18.98 8.47 -12.83
CA PRO A 350 -19.57 8.61 -14.16
C PRO A 350 -18.52 8.47 -15.26
N GLY A 351 -18.78 7.57 -16.22
CA GLY A 351 -17.87 7.29 -17.34
C GLY A 351 -16.63 6.46 -17.00
N ILE A 352 -16.49 6.00 -15.75
CA ILE A 352 -15.41 5.13 -15.30
C ILE A 352 -15.92 3.68 -15.19
N ALA A 353 -15.10 2.72 -15.61
CA ALA A 353 -15.47 1.30 -15.60
C ALA A 353 -15.56 0.74 -14.17
N ALA A 354 -14.55 1.03 -13.34
CA ALA A 354 -14.49 0.62 -11.95
C ALA A 354 -13.63 1.58 -11.12
N CYS A 355 -14.00 1.75 -9.85
CA CYS A 355 -13.16 2.34 -8.82
C CYS A 355 -12.66 1.19 -7.94
N GLN A 356 -11.35 1.13 -7.71
CA GLN A 356 -10.70 -0.02 -7.09
C GLN A 356 -9.54 0.42 -6.21
N VAL A 357 -9.02 -0.52 -5.42
CA VAL A 357 -7.80 -0.32 -4.63
C VAL A 357 -7.93 0.87 -3.65
N PRO A 358 -8.87 0.78 -2.68
CA PRO A 358 -9.18 1.90 -1.80
C PRO A 358 -8.03 2.26 -0.87
N GLN A 359 -7.98 3.52 -0.47
CA GLN A 359 -7.20 3.98 0.67
C GLN A 359 -7.93 5.10 1.42
N THR A 360 -7.90 5.07 2.75
CA THR A 360 -8.60 6.02 3.59
C THR A 360 -7.67 7.04 4.21
N PHE A 361 -8.15 8.27 4.31
CA PHE A 361 -7.47 9.33 5.02
C PHE A 361 -8.48 10.16 5.81
N VAL A 362 -8.23 10.34 7.11
CA VAL A 362 -9.10 11.11 8.00
C VAL A 362 -8.37 12.37 8.40
N CYS A 363 -8.98 13.53 8.13
CA CYS A 363 -8.39 14.81 8.48
C CYS A 363 -9.45 15.84 8.86
N ARG A 364 -8.99 16.93 9.49
CA ARG A 364 -9.81 18.10 9.78
C ARG A 364 -9.52 19.20 8.76
N ARG A 365 -10.54 19.65 8.04
CA ARG A 365 -10.46 20.76 7.07
C ARG A 365 -11.70 21.64 7.17
N ASP A 366 -11.49 22.95 7.09
CA ASP A 366 -12.55 23.97 7.18
C ASP A 366 -13.45 23.81 8.42
N GLY A 367 -12.81 23.46 9.55
CA GLY A 367 -13.48 23.25 10.84
C GLY A 367 -14.16 21.89 10.99
N LYS A 368 -14.29 21.10 9.92
CA LYS A 368 -15.01 19.82 9.86
C LYS A 368 -14.07 18.63 9.79
N TRP A 369 -14.53 17.48 10.26
CA TRP A 369 -13.83 16.20 10.07
C TRP A 369 -14.31 15.53 8.79
N TRP A 370 -13.38 14.98 8.03
CA TRP A 370 -13.65 14.35 6.74
C TRP A 370 -13.02 12.97 6.69
N LEU A 371 -13.77 12.01 6.14
CA LEU A 371 -13.24 10.75 5.64
C LEU A 371 -13.03 10.91 4.14
N TYR A 372 -11.78 10.86 3.71
CA TYR A 372 -11.39 10.72 2.31
C TYR A 372 -11.21 9.24 2.01
N LEU A 373 -11.71 8.82 0.85
CA LEU A 373 -11.48 7.51 0.25
C LEU A 373 -10.84 7.73 -1.10
N PHE A 374 -9.52 7.58 -1.17
CA PHE A 374 -8.74 7.55 -2.40
C PHE A 374 -8.90 6.19 -3.10
N TYR A 375 -8.81 6.16 -4.42
CA TYR A 375 -8.92 4.95 -5.23
C TYR A 375 -8.32 5.16 -6.61
N ALA A 376 -7.98 4.05 -7.25
CA ALA A 376 -7.57 4.03 -8.65
C ALA A 376 -8.78 3.76 -9.56
N THR A 377 -8.77 4.31 -10.78
CA THR A 377 -9.83 4.08 -11.77
C THR A 377 -9.33 3.18 -12.89
N GLN A 378 -10.10 2.13 -13.24
CA GLN A 378 -9.75 1.29 -14.39
C GLN A 378 -10.07 2.00 -15.71
N ILE A 379 -9.23 1.76 -16.71
CA ILE A 379 -9.52 2.15 -18.10
C ILE A 379 -10.76 1.38 -18.58
N GLY A 380 -10.76 0.07 -18.39
CA GLY A 380 -11.81 -0.81 -18.91
C GLY A 380 -11.88 -0.73 -20.43
N ARG A 381 -13.04 -0.38 -20.98
CA ARG A 381 -13.24 -0.29 -22.44
C ARG A 381 -13.28 1.15 -22.98
N ARG A 382 -12.96 2.15 -22.15
CA ARG A 382 -12.95 3.54 -22.62
C ARG A 382 -11.70 3.81 -23.44
N ASP A 383 -11.84 4.65 -24.46
CA ASP A 383 -10.70 5.23 -25.15
C ASP A 383 -10.15 6.38 -24.29
N ASN A 384 -8.88 6.29 -23.89
CA ASN A 384 -8.16 7.35 -23.19
C ASN A 384 -7.07 7.99 -24.06
N GLY A 385 -7.08 7.75 -25.38
CA GLY A 385 -6.13 8.32 -26.32
C GLY A 385 -4.75 7.66 -26.33
N ARG A 386 -4.50 6.67 -25.47
CA ARG A 386 -3.24 5.91 -25.41
C ARG A 386 -3.42 4.52 -26.02
N ARG A 387 -2.43 4.06 -26.79
CA ARG A 387 -2.36 2.68 -27.28
C ARG A 387 -1.57 1.83 -26.30
N TYR A 388 -2.07 0.63 -26.04
CA TYR A 388 -1.45 -0.33 -25.14
C TYR A 388 -1.20 -1.62 -25.92
N GLU A 389 0.06 -2.04 -26.00
CA GLU A 389 0.43 -3.22 -26.80
C GLU A 389 -0.11 -4.55 -26.21
N TRP A 390 -0.42 -4.58 -24.90
CA TRP A 390 -1.02 -5.74 -24.23
C TRP A 390 -2.48 -5.98 -24.55
N PHE A 391 -3.19 -4.97 -25.06
CA PHE A 391 -4.64 -5.03 -25.21
C PHE A 391 -5.04 -4.84 -26.65
N ARG A 392 -5.92 -5.71 -27.13
CA ARG A 392 -6.57 -5.51 -28.43
C ARG A 392 -7.66 -4.46 -28.29
N GLU A 393 -7.99 -3.81 -29.41
CA GLU A 393 -9.09 -2.86 -29.46
C GLU A 393 -10.40 -3.52 -28.98
N GLY A 394 -11.08 -2.88 -28.01
CA GLY A 394 -12.32 -3.38 -27.42
C GLY A 394 -12.17 -4.41 -26.29
N GLU A 395 -10.95 -4.91 -26.03
CA GLU A 395 -10.69 -5.72 -24.83
C GLU A 395 -10.77 -4.86 -23.56
N TYR A 396 -11.09 -5.51 -22.43
CA TYR A 396 -11.09 -4.82 -21.16
C TYR A 396 -9.65 -4.56 -20.70
N ASN A 397 -9.28 -3.28 -20.65
CA ASN A 397 -8.00 -2.84 -20.13
C ASN A 397 -8.06 -2.72 -18.61
N TRP A 398 -7.42 -3.65 -17.91
CA TRP A 398 -7.38 -3.68 -16.45
C TRP A 398 -6.39 -2.67 -15.84
N PHE A 399 -5.67 -1.89 -16.67
CA PHE A 399 -4.78 -0.86 -16.15
C PHE A 399 -5.56 0.27 -15.47
N TYR A 400 -4.94 0.83 -14.44
CA TYR A 400 -5.33 2.07 -13.81
C TYR A 400 -4.56 3.26 -14.39
N ASP A 401 -5.23 4.33 -14.79
CA ASP A 401 -4.60 5.53 -15.38
C ASP A 401 -4.89 6.81 -14.60
N GLN A 402 -5.70 6.74 -13.53
CA GLN A 402 -5.96 7.88 -12.66
C GLN A 402 -6.12 7.43 -11.21
N ILE A 403 -5.66 8.29 -10.30
CA ILE A 403 -6.00 8.24 -8.88
C ILE A 403 -6.98 9.38 -8.61
N ARG A 404 -8.05 9.08 -7.87
CA ARG A 404 -9.12 10.00 -7.48
C ARG A 404 -9.42 9.82 -6.00
N TYR A 405 -10.28 10.68 -5.47
CA TYR A 405 -10.88 10.46 -4.16
C TYR A 405 -12.36 10.85 -4.16
N MET A 406 -13.07 10.29 -3.19
CA MET A 406 -14.36 10.76 -2.74
C MET A 406 -14.27 11.07 -1.26
N ARG A 407 -15.16 11.91 -0.73
CA ARG A 407 -15.15 12.23 0.71
C ARG A 407 -16.53 12.33 1.32
N GLN A 408 -16.64 12.06 2.60
CA GLN A 408 -17.85 12.28 3.38
C GLN A 408 -17.50 12.99 4.68
N GLU A 409 -18.32 13.94 5.10
CA GLU A 409 -18.19 14.60 6.41
C GLU A 409 -18.43 13.58 7.52
N ILE A 410 -17.56 13.57 8.52
CA ILE A 410 -17.72 12.78 9.74
C ILE A 410 -18.56 13.63 10.69
N LYS A 411 -19.83 13.21 10.86
CA LYS A 411 -20.84 13.89 11.67
C LYS A 411 -20.82 13.43 13.11
#